data_AF-A0A8J9TXJ3-F1
#
_entry.id   AF-A0A8J9TXJ3-F1
#
_cell.length_a   1.000
_cell.length_b   1.000
_cell.length_c   1.000
_cell.angle_alpha   90.00
_cell.angle_beta   90.00
_cell.angle_gamma   90.00
#
_symmetry.space_group_name_H-M   'P 1'
#
loop_
_entity.id
_entity.type
_entity.pdbx_description
1 polymer ?
#
loop_
_entity_poly.entity_id
_entity_poly.type
_entity_poly.pdbx_seq_one_letter_code
_entity_poly.pdbx_strand_id
1 'polypeptide(L)'
;LATTTQYPTLNPEHLDAKNRLPLVLNKLEKEIQSNQNVILCLQEVSYDWAGSLHTFLANRGYHLVTGSYGKKFNGYMGVCLAWPQDSFVVEDVDISRIADKREGGWPVNEEPPLLQKVWSKLQTALDKPLRKLGLVSGEDIDHWDMSERRFNVLVSATLKEKASGQSFCIGTYHMPCAFYAPMVMTIHTDLAARHVQRLAESHGSIPYILAGDFNFKPSDPCYRLLTTGEIDSTDPYHPSPKGGVEWKPSSINMASAYAVSDHGEPDFTN
;
A
#
# COMPACT_ATOMS: atom_id res chain seq x y z
N LEU A 1 -2.19 -17.03 -0.81
CA LEU A 1 -1.13 -18.07 -0.70
C LEU A 1 -0.82 -18.57 -2.11
N ALA A 2 0.45 -18.84 -2.39
CA ALA A 2 0.88 -19.32 -3.70
C ALA A 2 0.41 -20.75 -3.95
N THR A 3 -0.26 -21.01 -5.07
CA THR A 3 -0.64 -22.36 -5.51
C THR A 3 -0.24 -22.58 -6.96
N THR A 4 -0.26 -23.84 -7.39
CA THR A 4 -0.01 -24.22 -8.77
C THR A 4 -1.07 -23.70 -9.75
N THR A 5 -2.21 -23.23 -9.26
CA THR A 5 -3.20 -22.55 -10.11
C THR A 5 -2.70 -21.16 -10.54
N GLN A 6 -2.06 -20.41 -9.63
CA GLN A 6 -1.47 -19.11 -9.99
C GLN A 6 -0.07 -19.25 -10.60
N TYR A 7 0.69 -20.28 -10.19
CA TYR A 7 2.06 -20.52 -10.64
C TYR A 7 2.23 -21.94 -11.21
N PRO A 8 1.59 -22.24 -12.37
CA PRO A 8 1.51 -23.62 -12.89
C PRO A 8 2.84 -24.17 -13.39
N THR A 9 3.80 -23.31 -13.68
CA THR A 9 5.13 -23.68 -14.19
C THR A 9 6.16 -23.92 -13.09
N LEU A 10 5.85 -23.58 -11.84
CA LEU A 10 6.78 -23.71 -10.72
C LEU A 10 6.66 -25.09 -10.07
N ASN A 11 7.79 -25.60 -9.56
CA ASN A 11 7.80 -26.80 -8.71
C ASN A 11 6.85 -26.56 -7.52
N PRO A 12 5.81 -27.40 -7.31
CA PRO A 12 4.86 -27.25 -6.22
C PRO A 12 5.53 -27.16 -4.83
N GLU A 13 6.64 -27.86 -4.63
CA GLU A 13 7.40 -27.81 -3.38
C GLU A 13 7.98 -26.41 -3.11
N HIS A 14 8.33 -25.66 -4.15
CA HIS A 14 8.82 -24.29 -4.02
C HIS A 14 7.69 -23.30 -3.69
N LEU A 15 6.42 -23.68 -3.84
CA LEU A 15 5.28 -22.85 -3.47
C LEU A 15 4.92 -23.00 -1.98
N ASP A 16 5.28 -24.14 -1.36
CA ASP A 16 5.04 -24.40 0.05
C ASP A 16 5.74 -23.34 0.93
N ALA A 17 4.95 -22.70 1.79
CA ALA A 17 5.42 -21.68 2.71
C ALA A 17 6.52 -22.20 3.66
N LYS A 18 6.47 -23.48 4.05
CA LYS A 18 7.48 -24.12 4.91
C LYS A 18 8.86 -24.20 4.25
N ASN A 19 8.89 -24.32 2.93
CA ASN A 19 10.12 -24.36 2.15
C ASN A 19 10.61 -22.94 1.80
N ARG A 20 9.69 -22.00 1.56
CA ARG A 20 10.04 -20.61 1.21
C ARG A 20 10.55 -19.79 2.39
N LEU A 21 9.93 -19.90 3.56
CA LEU A 21 10.25 -19.04 4.69
C LEU A 21 11.74 -19.12 5.11
N PRO A 22 12.37 -20.31 5.25
CA PRO A 22 13.81 -20.38 5.56
C PRO A 22 14.70 -19.68 4.53
N LEU A 23 14.32 -19.73 3.24
CA LEU A 23 15.06 -19.05 2.17
C LEU A 23 14.91 -17.54 2.26
N VAL A 24 13.71 -17.05 2.59
CA VAL A 24 13.46 -15.62 2.82
C VAL A 24 14.27 -15.13 4.03
N LEU A 25 14.23 -15.85 5.16
CA LEU A 25 15.01 -15.49 6.34
C LEU A 25 16.51 -15.46 6.04
N ASN A 26 17.03 -16.40 5.24
CA ASN A 26 18.42 -16.40 4.81
C ASN A 26 18.77 -15.20 3.89
N LYS A 27 17.84 -14.72 3.06
CA LYS A 27 18.05 -13.50 2.28
C LYS A 27 18.12 -12.28 3.21
N LEU A 28 17.20 -12.16 4.15
CA LEU A 28 17.19 -11.09 5.15
C LEU A 28 18.48 -11.11 5.99
N GLU A 29 18.94 -12.29 6.41
CA GLU A 29 20.20 -12.47 7.14
C GLU A 29 21.38 -11.86 6.39
N LYS A 30 21.51 -12.19 5.10
CA LYS A 30 22.60 -11.71 4.26
C LYS A 30 22.59 -10.19 4.15
N GLU A 31 21.43 -9.58 3.97
CA GLU A 31 21.32 -8.11 3.92
C GLU A 31 21.70 -7.47 5.27
N ILE A 32 21.21 -8.01 6.38
CA ILE A 32 21.51 -7.54 7.74
C ILE A 32 23.02 -7.65 8.05
N GLN A 33 23.68 -8.73 7.59
CA GLN A 33 25.11 -8.95 7.84
C GLN A 33 26.02 -8.13 6.92
N SER A 34 25.59 -7.89 5.68
CA SER A 34 26.44 -7.24 4.66
C SER A 34 26.40 -5.72 4.75
N ASN A 35 25.35 -5.16 5.37
CA ASN A 35 25.11 -3.72 5.41
C ASN A 35 24.89 -3.25 6.85
N GLN A 36 25.29 -2.02 7.13
CA GLN A 36 25.00 -1.38 8.42
C GLN A 36 23.63 -0.71 8.40
N ASN A 37 22.99 -0.62 9.57
CA ASN A 37 21.77 0.18 9.78
C ASN A 37 20.59 -0.18 8.84
N VAL A 38 20.45 -1.46 8.48
CA VAL A 38 19.40 -1.93 7.56
C VAL A 38 18.01 -1.77 8.16
N ILE A 39 17.11 -1.09 7.46
CA ILE A 39 15.69 -1.03 7.81
C ILE A 39 14.91 -1.90 6.83
N LEU A 40 14.08 -2.81 7.34
CA LEU A 40 13.34 -3.78 6.53
C LEU A 40 11.89 -3.33 6.37
N CYS A 41 11.46 -3.17 5.13
CA CYS A 41 10.08 -2.88 4.75
C CYS A 41 9.52 -4.07 3.94
N LEU A 42 8.69 -4.91 4.57
CA LEU A 42 8.16 -6.11 3.92
C LEU A 42 6.65 -6.02 3.71
N GLN A 43 6.18 -6.62 2.62
CA GLN A 43 4.77 -6.72 2.25
C GLN A 43 4.36 -8.21 2.18
N GLU A 44 3.06 -8.46 2.08
CA GLU A 44 2.47 -9.80 2.05
C GLU A 44 2.88 -10.72 3.21
N VAL A 45 3.11 -10.14 4.39
CA VAL A 45 3.48 -10.90 5.59
C VAL A 45 2.22 -11.46 6.25
N SER A 46 2.02 -12.78 6.14
CA SER A 46 0.92 -13.49 6.82
C SER A 46 1.18 -13.63 8.32
N TYR A 47 0.15 -13.99 9.11
CA TYR A 47 0.30 -14.25 10.55
C TYR A 47 1.37 -15.31 10.88
N ASP A 48 1.38 -16.42 10.13
CA ASP A 48 2.37 -17.50 10.36
C ASP A 48 3.80 -17.01 10.12
N TRP A 49 3.99 -16.14 9.12
CA TRP A 49 5.30 -15.57 8.80
C TRP A 49 5.68 -14.47 9.79
N ALA A 50 4.71 -13.65 10.22
CA ALA A 50 4.91 -12.59 11.21
C ALA A 50 5.48 -13.15 12.52
N GLY A 51 4.93 -14.25 13.06
CA GLY A 51 5.45 -14.86 14.29
C GLY A 51 6.91 -15.34 14.16
N SER A 52 7.25 -15.89 13.00
CA SER A 52 8.63 -16.32 12.71
C SER A 52 9.57 -15.12 12.54
N LEU A 53 9.12 -14.06 11.86
CA LEU A 53 9.87 -12.82 11.68
C LEU A 53 10.12 -12.10 13.01
N HIS A 54 9.11 -12.03 13.89
CA HIS A 54 9.26 -11.48 15.24
C HIS A 54 10.39 -12.18 15.99
N THR A 55 10.40 -13.52 15.99
CA THR A 55 11.44 -14.30 16.66
C THR A 55 12.81 -14.11 16.01
N PHE A 56 12.88 -14.18 14.68
CA PHE A 56 14.11 -14.04 13.91
C PHE A 56 14.77 -12.68 14.13
N LEU A 57 14.00 -11.59 14.04
CA LEU A 57 14.47 -10.22 14.15
C LEU A 57 14.78 -9.82 15.59
N ALA A 58 13.95 -10.23 16.57
CA ALA A 58 14.24 -9.96 17.99
C ALA A 58 15.58 -10.55 18.43
N ASN A 59 15.90 -11.77 17.98
CA ASN A 59 17.19 -12.43 18.26
C ASN A 59 18.40 -11.74 17.59
N ARG A 60 18.17 -10.71 16.76
CA ARG A 60 19.19 -9.89 16.08
C ARG A 60 19.17 -8.44 16.56
N GLY A 61 18.45 -8.14 17.64
CA GLY A 61 18.35 -6.77 18.17
C GLY A 61 17.44 -5.86 17.35
N TYR A 62 16.58 -6.40 16.47
CA TYR A 62 15.62 -5.60 15.71
C TYR A 62 14.31 -5.44 16.46
N HIS A 63 13.72 -4.25 16.37
CA HIS A 63 12.33 -4.02 16.69
C HIS A 63 11.49 -4.25 15.43
N LEU A 64 10.32 -4.88 15.55
CA LEU A 64 9.42 -5.18 14.44
C LEU A 64 8.00 -4.70 14.76
N VAL A 65 7.42 -3.94 13.85
CA VAL A 65 6.01 -3.52 13.87
C VAL A 65 5.27 -4.14 12.68
N THR A 66 4.06 -4.64 12.92
CA THR A 66 3.22 -5.27 11.88
C THR A 66 1.88 -4.55 11.75
N GLY A 67 1.36 -4.49 10.53
CA GLY A 67 0.07 -3.91 10.19
C GLY A 67 -0.71 -4.86 9.29
N SER A 68 -1.45 -5.79 9.90
CA SER A 68 -2.22 -6.81 9.19
C SER A 68 -3.64 -6.34 8.87
N TYR A 69 -4.04 -6.47 7.60
CA TYR A 69 -5.35 -6.05 7.12
C TYR A 69 -6.01 -7.05 6.16
N GLY A 70 -5.32 -8.16 5.86
CA GLY A 70 -5.85 -9.25 5.06
C GLY A 70 -7.00 -10.00 5.74
N LYS A 71 -7.44 -11.06 5.08
CA LYS A 71 -8.53 -11.93 5.55
C LYS A 71 -8.03 -13.36 5.68
N LYS A 72 -8.87 -14.25 6.22
CA LYS A 72 -8.52 -15.67 6.41
C LYS A 72 -7.93 -16.33 5.14
N PHE A 73 -8.47 -16.05 3.95
CA PHE A 73 -8.03 -16.69 2.71
C PHE A 73 -6.59 -16.34 2.29
N ASN A 74 -6.05 -15.21 2.75
CA ASN A 74 -4.65 -14.82 2.52
C ASN A 74 -3.79 -14.92 3.78
N GLY A 75 -4.29 -15.55 4.86
CA GLY A 75 -3.53 -15.67 6.11
C GLY A 75 -3.38 -14.34 6.86
N TYR A 76 -4.36 -13.43 6.69
CA TYR A 76 -4.35 -12.10 7.31
C TYR A 76 -3.09 -11.30 6.99
N MET A 77 -2.65 -11.37 5.73
CA MET A 77 -1.45 -10.68 5.27
C MET A 77 -1.49 -9.18 5.54
N GLY A 78 -0.32 -8.60 5.71
CA GLY A 78 -0.14 -7.17 5.82
C GLY A 78 1.28 -6.75 5.48
N VAL A 79 1.68 -5.64 6.08
CA VAL A 79 3.04 -5.10 5.97
C VAL A 79 3.76 -5.18 7.31
N CYS A 80 5.08 -5.18 7.28
CA CYS A 80 5.89 -5.02 8.48
C CYS A 80 7.08 -4.10 8.26
N LEU A 81 7.45 -3.39 9.32
CA LEU A 81 8.56 -2.46 9.37
C LEU A 81 9.50 -2.87 10.52
N ALA A 82 10.78 -3.03 10.23
CA ALA A 82 11.76 -3.43 11.25
C ALA A 82 13.06 -2.63 11.17
N TRP A 83 13.65 -2.33 12.33
CA TRP A 83 14.89 -1.56 12.43
C TRP A 83 15.79 -2.05 13.57
N PRO A 84 17.12 -1.89 13.45
CA PRO A 84 18.07 -2.28 14.49
C PRO A 84 18.01 -1.29 15.66
N GLN A 85 17.73 -1.81 16.86
CA GLN A 85 17.60 -0.99 18.07
C GLN A 85 18.93 -0.38 18.51
N ASP A 86 20.06 -0.97 18.14
CA ASP A 86 21.38 -0.43 18.48
C ASP A 86 21.74 0.82 17.68
N SER A 87 21.16 0.99 16.49
CA SER A 87 21.42 2.14 15.61
C SER A 87 20.36 3.24 15.71
N PHE A 88 19.11 2.88 16.05
CA PHE A 88 17.99 3.83 16.04
C PHE A 88 17.26 3.88 17.38
N VAL A 89 16.86 5.08 17.78
CA VAL A 89 15.86 5.32 18.81
C VAL A 89 14.52 5.55 18.12
N VAL A 90 13.47 4.88 18.58
CA VAL A 90 12.10 5.11 18.10
C VAL A 90 11.51 6.33 18.82
N GLU A 91 11.03 7.29 18.05
CA GLU A 91 10.35 8.49 18.57
C GLU A 91 8.83 8.38 18.45
N ASP A 92 8.35 7.77 17.37
CA ASP A 92 6.93 7.48 17.16
C ASP A 92 6.71 6.24 16.27
N VAL A 93 5.57 5.57 16.43
CA VAL A 93 5.11 4.47 15.59
C VAL A 93 3.64 4.68 15.27
N ASP A 94 3.30 4.69 13.98
CA ASP A 94 1.93 4.81 13.50
C ASP A 94 1.53 3.58 12.67
N ILE A 95 0.35 3.04 12.96
CA ILE A 95 -0.26 1.94 12.20
C ILE A 95 -1.64 2.42 11.78
N SER A 96 -1.77 2.77 10.51
CA SER A 96 -2.97 3.47 10.03
C SER A 96 -3.57 2.81 8.80
N ARG A 97 -4.87 2.54 8.86
CA ARG A 97 -5.68 2.33 7.66
C ARG A 97 -5.80 3.68 6.95
N ILE A 98 -5.10 3.85 5.82
CA ILE A 98 -4.95 5.18 5.20
C ILE A 98 -6.27 5.78 4.70
N ALA A 99 -7.26 4.92 4.39
CA ALA A 99 -8.59 5.37 4.01
C ALA A 99 -9.29 6.15 5.14
N ASP A 100 -8.97 5.87 6.40
CA ASP A 100 -9.54 6.57 7.56
C ASP A 100 -8.86 7.93 7.82
N LYS A 101 -7.77 8.23 7.10
CA LYS A 101 -6.93 9.42 7.30
C LYS A 101 -7.12 10.50 6.22
N ARG A 102 -8.08 10.31 5.32
CA ARG A 102 -8.39 11.29 4.26
C ARG A 102 -8.94 12.57 4.88
N GLU A 103 -8.30 13.70 4.57
CA GLU A 103 -8.80 15.02 4.97
C GLU A 103 -10.11 15.37 4.27
N GLY A 104 -11.00 16.05 4.98
CA GLY A 104 -12.32 16.44 4.49
C GLY A 104 -13.36 15.30 4.48
N GLY A 105 -12.97 14.06 4.83
CA GLY A 105 -13.87 12.90 4.82
C GLY A 105 -14.32 12.50 3.42
N TRP A 106 -14.97 11.35 3.27
CA TRP A 106 -15.37 10.80 1.96
C TRP A 106 -16.63 11.47 1.39
N PRO A 107 -16.79 11.54 0.05
CA PRO A 107 -18.00 12.10 -0.56
C PRO A 107 -19.24 11.34 -0.12
N VAL A 108 -20.26 12.06 0.35
CA VAL A 108 -21.53 11.47 0.76
C VAL A 108 -22.28 10.99 -0.47
N ASN A 109 -22.78 9.76 -0.43
CA ASN A 109 -23.77 9.31 -1.42
C ASN A 109 -25.07 10.09 -1.17
N GLU A 110 -25.47 10.94 -2.10
CA GLU A 110 -26.83 11.49 -2.07
C GLU A 110 -27.81 10.31 -2.07
N GLU A 111 -28.65 10.21 -1.03
CA GLU A 111 -29.65 9.15 -1.01
C GLU A 111 -30.60 9.36 -2.19
N PRO A 112 -30.72 8.40 -3.12
CA PRO A 112 -31.67 8.55 -4.21
C PRO A 112 -33.08 8.69 -3.63
N PRO A 113 -33.94 9.55 -4.20
CA PRO A 113 -35.35 9.65 -3.82
C PRO A 113 -36.01 8.27 -3.71
N LEU A 114 -36.95 8.10 -2.79
CA LEU A 114 -37.57 6.80 -2.49
C LEU A 114 -38.10 6.08 -3.75
N LEU A 115 -38.65 6.84 -4.71
CA LEU A 115 -39.11 6.33 -5.99
C LEU A 115 -37.95 5.74 -6.82
N GLN A 116 -36.81 6.43 -6.90
CA GLN A 116 -35.63 5.95 -7.62
C GLN A 116 -35.04 4.70 -6.96
N LYS A 117 -35.10 4.56 -5.63
CA LYS A 117 -34.73 3.31 -4.93
C LYS A 117 -35.61 2.12 -5.31
N VAL A 118 -36.90 2.35 -5.57
CA VAL A 118 -37.83 1.30 -6.01
C VAL A 118 -37.56 0.92 -7.46
N TRP A 119 -37.38 1.91 -8.34
CA TRP A 119 -37.05 1.70 -9.75
C TRP A 119 -35.71 1.00 -9.94
N SER A 120 -34.66 1.41 -9.20
CA SER A 120 -33.34 0.78 -9.29
C SER A 120 -33.39 -0.68 -8.84
N LYS A 121 -34.11 -1.03 -7.78
CA LYS A 121 -34.31 -2.42 -7.37
C LYS A 121 -35.01 -3.26 -8.44
N LEU A 122 -36.01 -2.68 -9.12
CA LEU A 122 -36.70 -3.34 -10.23
C LEU A 122 -35.75 -3.56 -11.41
N GLN A 123 -34.96 -2.55 -11.74
CA GLN A 123 -33.97 -2.58 -12.81
C GLN A 123 -32.86 -3.60 -12.51
N THR A 124 -32.29 -3.63 -11.30
CA THR A 124 -31.29 -4.64 -10.90
C THR A 124 -31.86 -6.07 -10.96
N ALA A 125 -33.16 -6.25 -10.66
CA ALA A 125 -33.81 -7.56 -10.78
C ALA A 125 -33.94 -8.01 -12.25
N LEU A 126 -34.18 -7.07 -13.17
CA LEU A 126 -34.25 -7.31 -14.62
C LEU A 126 -32.85 -7.45 -15.24
N ASP A 127 -31.85 -6.74 -14.73
CA ASP A 127 -30.48 -6.76 -15.24
C ASP A 127 -29.71 -8.01 -14.81
N LYS A 128 -30.04 -8.63 -13.66
CA LYS A 128 -29.40 -9.88 -13.21
C LYS A 128 -29.40 -11.01 -14.25
N PRO A 129 -30.54 -11.38 -14.88
CA PRO A 129 -30.54 -12.39 -15.95
C PRO A 129 -29.79 -11.91 -17.20
N LEU A 130 -29.88 -10.63 -17.56
CA LEU A 130 -29.21 -10.06 -18.73
C LEU A 130 -27.67 -9.99 -18.56
N ARG A 131 -27.18 -9.65 -17.38
CA ARG A 131 -25.75 -9.72 -17.00
C ARG A 131 -25.24 -11.16 -17.03
N LYS A 132 -26.04 -12.13 -16.58
CA LYS A 132 -25.70 -13.56 -16.66
C LYS A 132 -25.60 -14.06 -18.12
N LEU A 133 -26.30 -13.40 -19.05
CA LEU A 133 -26.24 -13.63 -20.49
C LEU A 133 -25.19 -12.75 -21.21
N GLY A 134 -24.46 -11.90 -20.50
CA GLY A 134 -23.44 -11.01 -21.08
C GLY A 134 -23.99 -9.86 -21.92
N LEU A 135 -25.30 -9.56 -21.80
CA LEU A 135 -25.98 -8.52 -22.60
C LEU A 135 -25.93 -7.12 -21.95
N VAL A 136 -25.44 -7.02 -20.71
CA VAL A 136 -25.28 -5.77 -19.95
C VAL A 136 -23.89 -5.79 -19.35
N SER A 137 -23.10 -4.73 -19.59
CA SER A 137 -21.79 -4.53 -18.96
C SER A 137 -21.92 -4.33 -17.45
N GLY A 138 -20.88 -4.67 -16.69
CA GLY A 138 -20.86 -4.51 -15.23
C GLY A 138 -21.14 -3.07 -14.78
N GLU A 139 -21.48 -2.90 -13.50
CA GLU A 139 -21.64 -1.56 -12.92
C GLU A 139 -20.32 -0.79 -13.00
N ASP A 140 -20.42 0.49 -13.36
CA ASP A 140 -19.30 1.42 -13.24
C ASP A 140 -18.79 1.40 -11.79
N ILE A 141 -17.49 1.22 -11.65
CA ILE A 141 -16.85 1.16 -10.34
C ILE A 141 -16.84 2.57 -9.74
N ASP A 142 -17.54 2.74 -8.64
CA ASP A 142 -17.44 3.95 -7.82
C ASP A 142 -16.08 3.97 -7.10
N HIS A 143 -15.13 4.70 -7.67
CA HIS A 143 -13.76 4.75 -7.17
C HIS A 143 -13.66 5.42 -5.80
N TRP A 144 -14.61 6.28 -5.41
CA TRP A 144 -14.65 6.87 -4.08
C TRP A 144 -15.07 5.86 -3.02
N ASP A 145 -16.20 5.18 -3.22
CA ASP A 145 -16.69 4.14 -2.29
C ASP A 145 -15.70 2.96 -2.22
N MET A 146 -15.12 2.58 -3.36
CA MET A 146 -14.13 1.51 -3.40
C MET A 146 -12.86 1.87 -2.63
N SER A 147 -12.37 3.11 -2.75
CA SER A 147 -11.19 3.60 -2.01
C SER A 147 -11.47 3.68 -0.52
N GLU A 148 -12.61 4.26 -0.12
CA GLU A 148 -13.03 4.36 1.29
C GLU A 148 -13.06 2.99 1.96
N ARG A 149 -13.49 1.95 1.25
CA ARG A 149 -13.65 0.59 1.80
C ARG A 149 -12.37 -0.24 1.77
N ARG A 150 -11.26 0.25 1.23
CA ARG A 150 -9.98 -0.47 1.26
C ARG A 150 -9.46 -0.54 2.69
N PHE A 151 -8.91 -1.69 3.04
CA PHE A 151 -8.37 -1.97 4.38
C PHE A 151 -6.84 -1.81 4.44
N ASN A 152 -6.18 -1.49 3.34
CA ASN A 152 -4.73 -1.37 3.27
C ASN A 152 -4.20 -0.46 4.39
N VAL A 153 -3.22 -0.99 5.13
CA VAL A 153 -2.58 -0.31 6.26
C VAL A 153 -1.19 0.13 5.84
N LEU A 154 -0.83 1.33 6.27
CA LEU A 154 0.52 1.86 6.23
C LEU A 154 1.10 1.78 7.64
N VAL A 155 2.29 1.19 7.77
CA VAL A 155 3.05 1.14 9.02
C VAL A 155 4.20 2.13 8.90
N SER A 156 4.28 3.06 9.82
CA SER A 156 5.30 4.10 9.88
C SER A 156 6.03 4.11 11.21
N ALA A 157 7.29 4.54 11.18
CA ALA A 157 8.06 4.88 12.36
C ALA A 157 8.83 6.18 12.12
N THR A 158 8.84 7.06 13.13
CA THR A 158 9.81 8.16 13.21
C THR A 158 11.00 7.66 14.02
N LEU A 159 12.17 7.64 13.39
CA LEU A 159 13.40 7.09 13.94
C LEU A 159 14.45 8.16 14.04
N LYS A 160 15.18 8.17 15.15
CA LYS A 160 16.38 8.98 15.36
C LYS A 160 17.62 8.10 15.29
N GLU A 161 18.49 8.34 14.33
CA GLU A 161 19.77 7.66 14.24
C GLU A 161 20.67 8.09 15.40
N LYS A 162 21.17 7.12 16.18
CA LYS A 162 21.99 7.38 17.36
C LYS A 162 23.34 8.01 17.03
N ALA A 163 23.92 7.64 15.88
CA ALA A 163 25.23 8.11 15.47
C ALA A 163 25.23 9.59 15.06
N SER A 164 24.29 10.00 14.20
CA SER A 164 24.19 11.38 13.71
C SER A 164 23.29 12.27 14.56
N GLY A 165 22.39 11.68 15.36
CA GLY A 165 21.33 12.39 16.06
C GLY A 165 20.22 12.91 15.14
N GLN A 166 20.23 12.59 13.84
CA GLN A 166 19.21 13.01 12.88
C GLN A 166 17.98 12.11 12.96
N SER A 167 16.81 12.72 12.78
CA SER A 167 15.54 12.01 12.79
C SER A 167 14.95 11.99 11.38
N PHE A 168 14.25 10.91 11.04
CA PHE A 168 13.51 10.77 9.79
C PHE A 168 12.29 9.87 9.98
N CYS A 169 11.27 10.04 9.14
CA CYS A 169 10.10 9.19 9.10
C CYS A 169 10.26 8.13 8.01
N ILE A 170 9.90 6.88 8.27
CA ILE A 170 9.83 5.84 7.25
C ILE A 170 8.49 5.13 7.31
N GLY A 171 7.82 4.99 6.15
CA GLY A 171 6.58 4.25 5.99
C GLY A 171 6.74 3.07 5.03
N THR A 172 6.08 1.95 5.34
CA THR A 172 5.91 0.83 4.43
C THR A 172 4.42 0.63 4.11
N TYR A 173 4.12 0.49 2.83
CA TYR A 173 2.76 0.32 2.35
C TYR A 173 2.69 -0.78 1.29
N HIS A 174 1.53 -1.43 1.20
CA HIS A 174 1.23 -2.35 0.12
C HIS A 174 -0.07 -1.90 -0.54
N MET A 175 0.07 -1.44 -1.78
CA MET A 175 -0.98 -0.84 -2.57
C MET A 175 -2.09 -1.84 -2.90
N PRO A 176 -3.37 -1.43 -3.02
CA PRO A 176 -4.39 -2.30 -3.57
C PRO A 176 -3.98 -2.85 -4.95
N CYS A 177 -4.15 -4.14 -5.19
CA CYS A 177 -4.00 -4.74 -6.51
C CYS A 177 -5.28 -4.48 -7.35
N ALA A 178 -5.58 -3.22 -7.64
CA ALA A 178 -6.83 -2.77 -8.24
C ALA A 178 -6.61 -2.16 -9.64
N PHE A 179 -5.82 -2.84 -10.49
CA PHE A 179 -5.47 -2.38 -11.85
C PHE A 179 -6.68 -2.05 -12.74
N TYR A 180 -7.82 -2.71 -12.48
CA TYR A 180 -9.09 -2.47 -13.18
C TYR A 180 -9.84 -1.21 -12.70
N ALA A 181 -9.33 -0.54 -11.65
CA ALA A 181 -9.90 0.66 -11.06
C ALA A 181 -8.78 1.72 -10.85
N PRO A 182 -8.26 2.30 -11.94
CA PRO A 182 -7.09 3.18 -11.91
C PRO A 182 -7.24 4.38 -10.97
N MET A 183 -8.43 4.98 -10.88
CA MET A 183 -8.69 6.10 -9.97
C MET A 183 -8.57 5.73 -8.49
N VAL A 184 -8.87 4.47 -8.12
CA VAL A 184 -8.63 3.95 -6.76
C VAL A 184 -7.14 3.90 -6.47
N MET A 185 -6.35 3.51 -7.48
CA MET A 185 -4.89 3.52 -7.38
C MET A 185 -4.39 4.95 -7.15
N THR A 186 -4.87 5.93 -7.91
CA THR A 186 -4.45 7.33 -7.72
C THR A 186 -4.78 7.86 -6.33
N ILE A 187 -5.99 7.61 -5.81
CA ILE A 187 -6.41 8.04 -4.48
C ILE A 187 -5.50 7.43 -3.40
N HIS A 188 -5.24 6.13 -3.46
CA HIS A 188 -4.42 5.46 -2.45
C HIS A 188 -2.93 5.85 -2.52
N THR A 189 -2.41 6.15 -3.71
CA THR A 189 -1.06 6.65 -3.91
C THR A 189 -0.88 8.00 -3.20
N ASP A 190 -1.81 8.93 -3.42
CA ASP A 190 -1.81 10.23 -2.77
C ASP A 190 -1.95 10.12 -1.24
N LEU A 191 -2.89 9.29 -0.76
CA LEU A 191 -3.11 9.11 0.67
C LEU A 191 -1.89 8.52 1.38
N ALA A 192 -1.22 7.53 0.78
CA ALA A 192 -0.03 6.91 1.38
C ALA A 192 1.13 7.91 1.47
N ALA A 193 1.42 8.63 0.39
CA ALA A 193 2.46 9.65 0.35
C ALA A 193 2.17 10.80 1.34
N ARG A 194 0.95 11.33 1.31
CA ARG A 194 0.57 12.44 2.19
C ARG A 194 0.64 12.04 3.66
N HIS A 195 0.24 10.82 4.01
CA HIS A 195 0.26 10.36 5.40
C HIS A 195 1.69 10.33 5.98
N VAL A 196 2.66 9.79 5.25
CA VAL A 196 4.07 9.80 5.68
C VAL A 196 4.61 11.23 5.79
N GLN A 197 4.25 12.10 4.84
CA GLN A 197 4.64 13.51 4.86
C GLN A 197 4.08 14.25 6.09
N ARG A 198 2.83 13.98 6.50
CA ARG A 198 2.24 14.56 7.71
C ARG A 198 2.94 14.13 8.98
N LEU A 199 3.28 12.84 9.09
CA LEU A 199 4.04 12.35 10.24
C LEU A 199 5.41 13.02 10.31
N ALA A 200 6.08 13.21 9.18
CA ALA A 200 7.33 13.96 9.13
C ALA A 200 7.16 15.44 9.53
N GLU A 201 6.08 16.09 9.07
CA GLU A 201 5.71 17.46 9.45
C GLU A 201 5.46 17.59 10.96
N SER A 202 4.72 16.65 11.57
CA SER A 202 4.41 16.69 13.00
C SER A 202 5.64 16.50 13.91
N HIS A 203 6.75 16.03 13.35
CA HIS A 203 8.05 15.92 14.01
C HIS A 203 9.03 17.04 13.62
N GLY A 204 8.54 18.18 13.14
CA GLY A 204 9.37 19.34 12.82
C GLY A 204 9.93 19.32 11.39
N SER A 205 9.17 18.75 10.44
CA SER A 205 9.51 18.68 9.02
C SER A 205 10.84 17.96 8.74
N ILE A 206 10.97 16.76 9.32
CA ILE A 206 12.13 15.88 9.14
C ILE A 206 12.11 15.18 7.77
N PRO A 207 13.25 14.65 7.29
CA PRO A 207 13.29 13.80 6.11
C PRO A 207 12.34 12.61 6.21
N TYR A 208 11.85 12.12 5.08
CA TYR A 208 10.96 10.97 5.05
C TYR A 208 11.20 10.02 3.88
N ILE A 209 10.84 8.75 4.09
CA ILE A 209 10.94 7.66 3.12
C ILE A 209 9.58 6.96 3.07
N LEU A 210 9.10 6.71 1.86
CA LEU A 210 7.95 5.84 1.62
C LEU A 210 8.41 4.65 0.77
N ALA A 211 8.41 3.47 1.38
CA ALA A 211 8.73 2.20 0.74
C ALA A 211 7.47 1.34 0.59
N GLY A 212 7.50 0.36 -0.31
CA GLY A 212 6.34 -0.50 -0.49
C GLY A 212 6.31 -1.25 -1.82
N ASP A 213 5.33 -2.16 -1.91
CA ASP A 213 4.85 -2.66 -3.20
C ASP A 213 3.69 -1.76 -3.64
N PHE A 214 3.95 -0.98 -4.67
CA PHE A 214 3.02 0.03 -5.17
C PHE A 214 2.09 -0.48 -6.27
N ASN A 215 2.26 -1.70 -6.78
CA ASN A 215 1.44 -2.22 -7.88
C ASN A 215 1.31 -1.23 -9.07
N PHE A 216 2.37 -0.53 -9.44
CA PHE A 216 2.45 0.27 -10.67
C PHE A 216 3.89 0.42 -11.13
N LYS A 217 4.11 0.66 -12.42
CA LYS A 217 5.43 0.80 -13.05
C LYS A 217 5.89 2.27 -13.07
N PRO A 218 7.18 2.54 -13.34
CA PRO A 218 7.66 3.91 -13.47
C PRO A 218 7.00 4.72 -14.59
N SER A 219 6.46 4.06 -15.61
CA SER A 219 5.69 4.69 -16.69
C SER A 219 4.26 5.06 -16.33
N ASP A 220 3.73 4.59 -15.19
CA ASP A 220 2.31 4.69 -14.88
C ASP A 220 1.96 6.06 -14.26
N PRO A 221 0.72 6.56 -14.45
CA PRO A 221 0.30 7.86 -13.91
C PRO A 221 0.48 8.01 -12.38
N CYS A 222 0.31 6.93 -11.61
CA CYS A 222 0.55 6.94 -10.16
C CYS A 222 2.01 7.24 -9.79
N TYR A 223 2.98 6.73 -10.56
CA TYR A 223 4.39 7.02 -10.33
C TYR A 223 4.71 8.48 -10.66
N ARG A 224 4.15 9.01 -11.76
CA ARG A 224 4.24 10.42 -12.12
C ARG A 224 3.63 11.31 -11.03
N LEU A 225 2.48 10.94 -10.47
CA LEU A 225 1.89 11.65 -9.33
C LEU A 225 2.88 11.74 -8.16
N LEU A 226 3.52 10.63 -7.76
CA LEU A 226 4.50 10.65 -6.67
C LEU A 226 5.71 11.52 -6.99
N THR A 227 6.21 11.50 -8.22
CA THR A 227 7.48 12.17 -8.58
C THR A 227 7.34 13.62 -9.01
N THR A 228 6.16 14.02 -9.47
CA THR A 228 5.89 15.37 -9.98
C THR A 228 4.83 16.11 -9.19
N GLY A 229 4.00 15.41 -8.39
CA GLY A 229 2.85 15.99 -7.69
C GLY A 229 1.62 16.17 -8.59
N GLU A 230 1.68 15.76 -9.85
CA GLU A 230 0.66 16.06 -10.84
C GLU A 230 0.18 14.83 -11.61
N ILE A 231 -1.08 14.91 -12.03
CA ILE A 231 -1.70 13.99 -12.99
C ILE A 231 -2.62 14.80 -13.89
N ASP A 232 -2.60 14.50 -15.20
CA ASP A 232 -3.44 15.20 -16.16
C ASP A 232 -4.92 14.96 -15.86
N SER A 233 -5.73 16.02 -15.82
CA SER A 233 -7.18 15.95 -15.59
C SER A 233 -7.95 15.10 -16.60
N THR A 234 -7.36 14.85 -17.77
CA THR A 234 -7.91 14.00 -18.84
C THR A 234 -7.44 12.55 -18.78
N ASP A 235 -6.48 12.24 -17.89
CA ASP A 235 -5.95 10.88 -17.71
C ASP A 235 -7.03 9.97 -17.09
N PRO A 236 -7.21 8.72 -17.56
CA PRO A 236 -8.17 7.78 -16.95
C PRO A 236 -7.88 7.44 -15.48
N TYR A 237 -6.67 7.75 -14.98
CA TYR A 237 -6.31 7.64 -13.57
C TYR A 237 -6.77 8.85 -12.75
N HIS A 238 -7.15 9.97 -13.35
CA HIS A 238 -7.62 11.15 -12.62
C HIS A 238 -9.00 10.90 -12.01
N PRO A 239 -9.16 10.91 -10.66
CA PRO A 239 -10.43 10.63 -10.03
C PRO A 239 -11.53 11.62 -10.43
N SER A 240 -12.64 11.10 -10.97
CA SER A 240 -13.82 11.92 -11.30
C SER A 240 -14.47 12.50 -10.05
N PRO A 241 -15.04 13.71 -10.10
CA PRO A 241 -15.72 14.32 -8.95
C PRO A 241 -16.98 13.55 -8.54
N LYS A 242 -17.35 13.64 -7.25
CA LYS A 242 -18.56 13.02 -6.69
C LYS A 242 -19.12 13.84 -5.55
N GLY A 243 -20.44 14.06 -5.51
CA GLY A 243 -21.12 14.73 -4.39
C GLY A 243 -20.54 16.12 -4.08
N GLY A 244 -20.15 16.87 -5.11
CA GLY A 244 -19.51 18.19 -4.96
C GLY A 244 -18.04 18.15 -4.51
N VAL A 245 -17.45 16.97 -4.33
CA VAL A 245 -16.04 16.79 -3.99
C VAL A 245 -15.24 16.54 -5.27
N GLU A 246 -14.30 17.45 -5.55
CA GLU A 246 -13.26 17.25 -6.55
C GLU A 246 -12.02 16.64 -5.90
N TRP A 247 -11.41 15.67 -6.57
CA TRP A 247 -10.10 15.17 -6.14
C TRP A 247 -9.01 16.16 -6.53
N LYS A 248 -8.07 16.39 -5.62
CA LYS A 248 -6.83 17.13 -5.85
C LYS A 248 -5.70 16.39 -5.13
N PRO A 249 -4.50 16.32 -5.71
CA PRO A 249 -3.32 15.84 -4.99
C PRO A 249 -3.16 16.58 -3.67
N SER A 250 -2.99 15.84 -2.58
CA SER A 250 -2.69 16.39 -1.27
C SER A 250 -1.24 16.21 -0.88
N SER A 251 -0.59 15.17 -1.43
CA SER A 251 0.84 14.91 -1.29
C SER A 251 1.69 15.88 -2.11
N ILE A 252 2.87 16.20 -1.57
CA ILE A 252 3.93 16.86 -2.33
C ILE A 252 4.78 15.81 -3.06
N ASN A 253 5.49 16.23 -4.10
CA ASN A 253 6.32 15.34 -4.89
C ASN A 253 7.50 14.76 -4.09
N MET A 254 7.93 13.57 -4.47
CA MET A 254 8.99 12.78 -3.84
C MET A 254 10.05 12.40 -4.88
N ALA A 255 11.31 12.26 -4.44
CA ALA A 255 12.36 11.72 -5.29
C ALA A 255 12.34 10.18 -5.25
N SER A 256 12.49 9.53 -6.40
CA SER A 256 12.68 8.09 -6.44
C SER A 256 14.12 7.73 -6.07
N ALA A 257 14.28 6.82 -5.11
CA ALA A 257 15.58 6.27 -4.73
C ALA A 257 16.29 5.57 -5.90
N TYR A 258 15.53 4.98 -6.84
CA TYR A 258 16.09 4.32 -8.02
C TYR A 258 16.61 5.34 -9.04
N ALA A 259 15.81 6.35 -9.40
CA ALA A 259 16.21 7.40 -10.33
C ALA A 259 17.46 8.18 -9.88
N VAL A 260 17.62 8.40 -8.57
CA VAL A 260 18.81 9.09 -8.03
C VAL A 260 20.01 8.16 -7.85
N SER A 261 19.82 6.85 -7.93
CA SER A 261 20.90 5.86 -7.87
C SER A 261 21.60 5.71 -9.23
N ASP A 262 22.83 5.20 -9.22
CA ASP A 262 23.60 4.94 -10.44
C ASP A 262 22.98 3.87 -11.35
N HIS A 263 21.96 3.15 -10.88
CA HIS A 263 21.30 2.06 -11.61
C HIS A 263 20.07 2.52 -12.42
N GLY A 264 19.56 3.73 -12.15
CA GLY A 264 18.34 4.25 -12.78
C GLY A 264 17.06 3.53 -12.36
N GLU A 265 15.94 3.89 -12.98
CA GLU A 265 14.63 3.25 -12.75
C GLU A 265 14.60 1.82 -13.31
N PRO A 266 14.06 0.84 -12.56
CA PRO A 266 13.87 -0.52 -13.07
C PRO A 266 12.67 -0.59 -14.03
N ASP A 267 12.62 -1.61 -14.89
CA ASP A 267 11.46 -1.84 -15.78
C ASP A 267 10.16 -2.13 -14.99
N PHE A 268 10.31 -2.68 -13.79
CA PHE A 268 9.24 -3.02 -12.86
C PHE A 268 9.70 -2.67 -11.44
N THR A 269 8.80 -2.17 -10.60
CA THR A 269 9.09 -1.85 -9.20
C THR A 269 8.83 -3.04 -8.25
N ASN A 270 8.51 -4.23 -8.78
CA ASN A 270 8.23 -5.47 -8.05
C ASN A 270 8.74 -6.72 -8.77
#